data_AF-A0A917CZD3-F1
#
_entry.id   AF-A0A917CZD3-F1
#
_cell.length_a   1.000
_cell.length_b   1.000
_cell.length_c   1.000
_cell.angle_alpha   90.00
_cell.angle_beta   90.00
_cell.angle_gamma   90.00
#
_symmetry.space_group_name_H-M   'P 1'
#
loop_
_entity.id
_entity.type
_entity.pdbx_description
1 polymer ?
#
loop_
_entity_poly.entity_id
_entity_poly.type
_entity_poly.pdbx_seq_one_letter_code
_entity_poly.pdbx_strand_id
1 'polypeptide(L)'
;MLIRLGEHPLDTLVGMLLMDHPMGWVVGTPADPADSDRLAGMILNPQEGITDVMLEDIADHIADAYFARPRWQARRLWEKAFGLWPELDGELYGNGVDILSAPADRATNMVYRFLVHRMRHDKSASESFFEEMSRPPVGVAARAAQRPKSKDAAAADWNATAALVAQAQG
;
A
#
# COMPACT_ATOMS: atom_id res chain seq x y z
N MET A 1 11.56 16.35 -11.46
CA MET A 1 10.82 15.57 -12.47
C MET A 1 9.70 14.90 -11.73
N LEU A 2 8.47 15.09 -12.20
CA LEU A 2 7.26 14.78 -11.45
C LEU A 2 6.53 13.64 -12.15
N ILE A 3 6.30 12.53 -11.45
CA ILE A 3 5.53 11.39 -11.95
C ILE A 3 4.14 11.49 -11.33
N ARG A 4 3.11 11.58 -12.17
CA ARG A 4 1.73 11.61 -11.71
C ARG A 4 1.22 10.18 -11.50
N LEU A 5 0.57 9.91 -10.37
CA LEU A 5 -0.14 8.64 -10.16
C LEU A 5 -1.46 8.64 -10.94
N GLY A 6 -1.77 7.50 -11.56
CA GLY A 6 -3.02 7.27 -12.27
C GLY A 6 -4.18 6.98 -11.33
N GLU A 7 -5.41 7.04 -11.83
CA GLU A 7 -6.55 6.44 -11.14
C GLU A 7 -6.59 4.95 -11.51
N HIS A 8 -6.64 4.08 -10.49
CA HIS A 8 -6.68 2.64 -10.68
C HIS A 8 -7.89 2.05 -9.98
N PRO A 9 -8.56 1.04 -10.58
CA PRO A 9 -9.65 0.35 -9.93
C PRO A 9 -9.13 -0.44 -8.71
N LEU A 10 -10.01 -0.65 -7.73
CA LEU A 10 -9.63 -1.23 -6.44
C LEU A 10 -9.01 -2.62 -6.58
N ASP A 11 -9.58 -3.45 -7.45
CA ASP A 11 -9.11 -4.80 -7.72
C ASP A 11 -7.65 -4.82 -8.21
N THR A 12 -7.27 -3.85 -9.04
CA THR A 12 -5.90 -3.68 -9.53
C THR A 12 -4.96 -3.26 -8.40
N LEU A 13 -5.36 -2.28 -7.58
CA LEU A 13 -4.57 -1.83 -6.43
C LEU A 13 -4.38 -2.94 -5.40
N VAL A 14 -5.44 -3.69 -5.09
CA VAL A 14 -5.40 -4.84 -4.19
C VAL A 14 -4.60 -5.99 -4.79
N GLY A 15 -4.71 -6.23 -6.10
CA GLY A 15 -3.86 -7.19 -6.80
C GLY A 15 -2.38 -6.88 -6.61
N MET A 16 -1.96 -5.64 -6.88
CA MET A 16 -0.59 -5.18 -6.66
C MET A 16 -0.17 -5.26 -5.18
N LEU A 17 -1.10 -5.06 -4.25
CA LEU A 17 -0.84 -5.15 -2.80
C LEU A 17 -0.45 -6.56 -2.36
N LEU A 18 -1.11 -7.56 -2.96
CA LEU A 18 -0.91 -8.97 -2.65
C LEU A 18 0.29 -9.57 -3.38
N MET A 19 0.86 -8.88 -4.37
CA MET A 19 2.11 -9.30 -5.01
C MET A 19 3.28 -9.17 -4.02
N ASP A 20 4.20 -10.14 -4.06
CA ASP A 20 5.38 -10.16 -3.19
C ASP A 20 6.44 -9.13 -3.58
N HIS A 21 6.38 -8.59 -4.81
CA HIS A 21 7.40 -7.71 -5.35
C HIS A 21 6.89 -6.27 -5.51
N PRO A 22 7.64 -5.24 -5.07
CA PRO A 22 7.22 -3.82 -5.11
C PRO A 22 7.18 -3.23 -6.53
N MET A 23 7.74 -3.91 -7.52
CA MET A 23 7.80 -3.41 -8.90
C MET A 23 6.43 -3.06 -9.47
N GLY A 24 5.39 -3.87 -9.22
CA GLY A 24 4.03 -3.58 -9.69
C GLY A 24 3.52 -2.22 -9.22
N TRP A 25 3.83 -1.84 -7.97
CA TRP A 25 3.51 -0.52 -7.44
C TRP A 25 4.24 0.59 -8.18
N VAL A 26 5.53 0.42 -8.47
CA VAL A 26 6.35 1.49 -9.03
C VAL A 26 6.10 1.69 -10.52
N VAL A 27 6.00 0.62 -11.30
CA VAL A 27 5.80 0.73 -12.77
C VAL A 27 4.33 0.73 -13.17
N GLY A 28 3.44 0.18 -12.34
CA GLY A 28 2.03 0.00 -12.69
C GLY A 28 1.11 1.14 -12.25
N THR A 29 1.56 2.03 -11.36
CA THR A 29 0.73 3.13 -10.85
C THR A 29 0.86 4.49 -11.53
N PRO A 30 1.93 4.83 -12.29
CA PRO A 30 1.97 6.08 -13.05
C PRO A 30 0.78 6.26 -14.00
N ALA A 31 0.36 7.51 -14.19
CA ALA A 31 -0.73 7.87 -15.11
C ALA A 31 -0.27 7.86 -16.58
N ASP A 32 0.99 8.23 -16.81
CA ASP A 32 1.62 8.27 -18.14
C ASP A 32 2.47 7.01 -18.35
N PRO A 33 2.20 6.19 -19.38
CA PRO A 33 3.04 5.05 -19.74
C PRO A 33 4.52 5.41 -19.95
N ALA A 34 4.83 6.62 -20.40
CA ALA A 34 6.22 7.06 -20.58
C ALA A 34 6.96 7.16 -19.24
N ASP A 35 6.27 7.51 -18.15
CA ASP A 35 6.87 7.50 -16.80
C ASP A 35 7.08 6.07 -16.31
N SER A 36 6.16 5.14 -16.61
CA SER A 36 6.33 3.71 -16.33
C SER A 36 7.55 3.13 -17.03
N ASP A 37 7.71 3.40 -18.33
CA ASP A 37 8.86 2.93 -19.13
C ASP A 37 10.17 3.50 -18.61
N ARG A 38 10.17 4.78 -18.23
CA ARG A 38 11.34 5.43 -17.67
C ARG A 38 11.73 4.84 -16.31
N LEU A 39 10.75 4.61 -15.43
CA LEU A 39 10.98 3.96 -14.14
C LEU A 39 11.49 2.53 -14.32
N ALA A 40 10.92 1.77 -15.24
CA ALA A 40 11.40 0.43 -15.58
C ALA A 40 12.87 0.49 -16.06
N GLY A 41 13.22 1.44 -16.92
CA GLY A 41 14.59 1.66 -17.36
C GLY A 41 15.55 2.01 -16.21
N MET A 42 15.09 2.81 -15.24
CA MET A 42 15.88 3.13 -14.04
C MET A 42 16.07 1.93 -13.11
N ILE A 43 15.07 1.06 -12.97
CA ILE A 43 15.17 -0.17 -12.17
C ILE A 43 16.17 -1.15 -12.81
N LEU A 44 16.17 -1.25 -14.14
CA LEU A 44 17.05 -2.15 -14.88
C LEU A 44 18.48 -1.63 -15.03
N ASN A 45 18.78 -0.38 -14.63
CA ASN A 45 20.11 0.21 -14.76
C ASN A 45 20.99 -0.09 -13.53
N PRO A 46 22.05 -0.92 -13.66
CA PRO A 46 22.83 -1.40 -12.52
C PRO A 46 23.83 -0.38 -11.93
N GLN A 47 24.10 0.76 -12.58
CA GLN A 47 25.14 1.70 -12.11
C GLN A 47 24.58 2.95 -11.42
N GLU A 48 23.38 3.42 -11.79
CA GLU A 48 22.76 4.64 -11.25
C GLU A 48 21.24 4.49 -11.07
N GLY A 49 20.75 3.25 -10.95
CA GLY A 49 19.34 2.91 -10.92
C GLY A 49 18.65 2.99 -9.56
N ILE A 50 17.35 2.69 -9.58
CA ILE A 50 16.55 2.51 -8.36
C ILE A 50 17.00 1.21 -7.70
N THR A 51 17.57 1.30 -6.49
CA THR A 51 17.94 0.13 -5.69
C THR A 51 16.72 -0.58 -5.13
N ASP A 52 16.85 -1.85 -4.72
CA ASP A 52 15.75 -2.61 -4.10
C ASP A 52 15.16 -1.92 -2.86
N VAL A 53 16.01 -1.27 -2.06
CA VAL A 53 15.56 -0.52 -0.88
C VAL A 53 14.74 0.70 -1.29
N MET A 54 15.18 1.44 -2.31
CA MET A 54 14.41 2.57 -2.85
C MET A 54 13.11 2.10 -3.48
N LEU A 55 13.10 0.95 -4.15
CA LEU A 55 11.91 0.39 -4.78
C LEU A 55 10.83 0.05 -3.74
N GLU A 56 11.23 -0.57 -2.62
CA GLU A 56 10.36 -0.83 -1.48
C GLU A 56 9.82 0.46 -0.85
N ASP A 57 10.66 1.47 -0.66
CA ASP A 57 10.29 2.74 -0.05
C ASP A 57 9.31 3.53 -0.95
N ILE A 58 9.57 3.58 -2.25
CA ILE A 58 8.66 4.18 -3.24
C ILE A 58 7.31 3.44 -3.23
N ALA A 59 7.33 2.10 -3.25
CA ALA A 59 6.09 1.30 -3.19
C ALA A 59 5.31 1.54 -1.89
N ASP A 60 5.99 1.65 -0.75
CA ASP A 60 5.38 1.96 0.55
C ASP A 60 4.69 3.34 0.52
N HIS A 61 5.32 4.35 -0.09
CA HIS A 61 4.74 5.69 -0.23
C HIS A 61 3.57 5.77 -1.22
N ILE A 62 3.66 5.07 -2.36
CA ILE A 62 2.55 5.00 -3.33
C ILE A 62 1.34 4.32 -2.68
N ALA A 63 1.54 3.19 -2.00
CA ALA A 63 0.46 2.49 -1.33
C ALA A 63 -0.15 3.32 -0.19
N ASP A 64 0.65 4.06 0.56
CA ASP A 64 0.15 4.99 1.59
C ASP A 64 -0.75 6.07 0.98
N ALA A 65 -0.41 6.59 -0.20
CA ALA A 65 -1.23 7.56 -0.92
C ALA A 65 -2.62 7.00 -1.32
N TYR A 66 -2.71 5.73 -1.73
CA TYR A 66 -3.99 5.10 -2.09
C TYR A 66 -4.81 4.64 -0.89
N PHE A 67 -4.17 4.04 0.12
CA PHE A 67 -4.85 3.32 1.20
C PHE A 67 -4.93 4.10 2.52
N ALA A 68 -4.26 5.25 2.60
CA ALA A 68 -4.11 6.08 3.80
C ALA A 68 -3.61 5.28 5.02
N ARG A 69 -2.71 4.31 4.76
CA ARG A 69 -2.07 3.47 5.76
C ARG A 69 -0.81 2.81 5.19
N PRO A 70 0.12 2.35 6.04
CA PRO A 70 1.29 1.59 5.60
C PRO A 70 0.92 0.39 4.73
N ARG A 71 1.65 0.20 3.62
CA ARG A 71 1.42 -0.90 2.65
C ARG A 71 1.26 -2.26 3.31
N TRP A 72 2.12 -2.59 4.25
CA TRP A 72 2.08 -3.87 4.96
C TRP A 72 0.79 -4.07 5.79
N GLN A 73 0.23 -2.99 6.36
CA GLN A 73 -1.05 -3.07 7.09
C GLN A 73 -2.21 -3.28 6.12
N ALA A 74 -2.23 -2.53 5.01
CA ALA A 74 -3.24 -2.74 3.98
C ALA A 74 -3.20 -4.19 3.48
N ARG A 75 -2.00 -4.70 3.17
CA ARG A 75 -1.81 -6.07 2.70
C ARG A 75 -2.39 -7.10 3.66
N ARG A 76 -2.04 -7.04 4.94
CA ARG A 76 -2.57 -7.96 5.96
C ARG A 76 -4.08 -7.94 6.07
N LEU A 77 -4.68 -6.75 6.00
CA LEU A 77 -6.14 -6.61 6.04
C LEU A 77 -6.81 -7.31 4.86
N TRP A 78 -6.29 -7.08 3.65
CA TRP A 78 -6.82 -7.69 2.44
C TRP A 78 -6.56 -9.19 2.39
N GLU A 79 -5.38 -9.67 2.78
CA GLU A 79 -5.08 -11.12 2.91
C GLU A 79 -6.07 -11.81 3.86
N LYS A 80 -6.30 -11.23 5.04
CA LYS A 80 -7.23 -11.79 6.04
C LYS A 80 -8.67 -11.72 5.54
N ALA A 81 -9.05 -10.66 4.83
CA ALA A 81 -10.37 -10.53 4.24
C ALA A 81 -10.62 -11.59 3.16
N PHE A 82 -9.65 -11.83 2.26
CA PHE A 82 -9.75 -12.88 1.24
C PHE A 82 -9.83 -14.28 1.84
N GLY A 83 -9.08 -14.55 2.92
CA GLY A 83 -9.17 -15.83 3.63
C GLY A 83 -10.54 -16.12 4.22
N LEU A 84 -11.30 -15.07 4.56
CA LEU A 84 -12.66 -15.17 5.09
C LEU A 84 -13.74 -15.01 4.00
N TRP A 85 -13.34 -14.70 2.77
CA TRP A 85 -14.26 -14.38 1.68
C TRP A 85 -15.21 -15.52 1.29
N PRO A 86 -14.79 -16.81 1.30
CA PRO A 86 -15.72 -17.91 1.02
C PRO A 86 -16.83 -18.10 2.07
N GLU A 87 -16.64 -17.56 3.28
CA GLU A 87 -17.68 -17.57 4.34
C GLU A 87 -18.65 -16.40 4.20
N LEU A 88 -18.28 -15.40 3.39
CA LEU A 88 -19.15 -14.33 2.93
C LEU A 88 -19.87 -14.83 1.69
N ASP A 89 -21.10 -14.38 1.47
CA ASP A 89 -22.04 -14.84 0.44
C ASP A 89 -21.59 -14.50 -1.01
N GLY A 90 -20.29 -14.48 -1.28
CA GLY A 90 -19.64 -14.11 -2.56
C GLY A 90 -19.75 -12.63 -2.92
N GLU A 91 -20.70 -11.95 -2.31
CA GLU A 91 -21.14 -10.60 -2.58
C GLU A 91 -20.26 -9.61 -1.80
N LEU A 92 -19.41 -8.84 -2.50
CA LEU A 92 -18.50 -7.80 -1.98
C LEU A 92 -19.23 -6.59 -1.37
N TYR A 93 -20.28 -6.81 -0.57
CA TYR A 93 -21.10 -5.75 -0.01
C TYR A 93 -20.85 -5.57 1.49
N GLY A 94 -20.30 -4.43 1.86
CA GLY A 94 -20.23 -3.97 3.25
C GLY A 94 -21.46 -3.14 3.59
N ASN A 95 -22.42 -3.68 4.37
CA ASN A 95 -23.67 -2.99 4.73
C ASN A 95 -24.47 -2.47 3.50
N GLY A 96 -24.50 -3.24 2.41
CA GLY A 96 -25.18 -2.86 1.17
C GLY A 96 -24.38 -1.96 0.22
N VAL A 97 -23.10 -1.69 0.52
CA VAL A 97 -22.18 -0.95 -0.36
C VAL A 97 -21.22 -1.91 -1.03
N ASP A 98 -21.19 -1.92 -2.36
CA ASP A 98 -20.17 -2.64 -3.12
C ASP A 98 -18.77 -2.07 -2.80
N ILE A 99 -17.96 -2.89 -2.13
CA ILE A 99 -16.60 -2.56 -1.70
C ILE A 99 -15.71 -2.28 -2.91
N LEU A 100 -15.92 -2.95 -4.05
CA LEU A 100 -15.11 -2.73 -5.26
C LEU A 100 -15.34 -1.36 -5.90
N SER A 101 -16.52 -0.78 -5.69
CA SER A 101 -16.86 0.55 -6.18
C SER A 101 -16.30 1.69 -5.31
N ALA A 102 -15.80 1.36 -4.11
CA ALA A 102 -15.30 2.36 -3.17
C ALA A 102 -13.83 2.71 -3.45
N PRO A 103 -13.41 3.98 -3.19
CA PRO A 103 -12.00 4.35 -3.17
C PRO A 103 -11.19 3.46 -2.21
N ALA A 104 -9.92 3.24 -2.52
CA ALA A 104 -9.08 2.24 -1.86
C ALA A 104 -8.91 2.45 -0.34
N ASP A 105 -8.77 3.69 0.11
CA ASP A 105 -8.74 4.07 1.52
C ASP A 105 -10.05 3.69 2.24
N ARG A 106 -11.20 3.99 1.62
CA ARG A 106 -12.53 3.73 2.16
C ARG A 106 -12.82 2.23 2.18
N ALA A 107 -12.52 1.53 1.09
CA ALA A 107 -12.68 0.09 0.99
C ALA A 107 -11.85 -0.63 2.06
N THR A 108 -10.60 -0.24 2.25
CA THR A 108 -9.72 -0.84 3.27
C THR A 108 -10.20 -0.53 4.69
N ASN A 109 -10.81 0.64 4.92
CA ASN A 109 -11.47 0.95 6.18
C ASN A 109 -12.74 0.10 6.42
N MET A 110 -13.52 -0.17 5.37
CA MET A 110 -14.68 -1.07 5.45
C MET A 110 -14.23 -2.49 5.80
N VAL A 111 -13.18 -3.00 5.13
CA VAL A 111 -12.55 -4.29 5.43
C VAL A 111 -12.09 -4.36 6.89
N TYR A 112 -11.37 -3.33 7.36
CA TYR A 112 -10.93 -3.27 8.76
C TYR A 112 -12.11 -3.32 9.75
N ARG A 113 -13.16 -2.50 9.52
CA ARG A 113 -14.35 -2.50 10.39
C ARG A 113 -15.08 -3.83 10.38
N PHE A 114 -15.17 -4.46 9.22
CA PHE A 114 -15.76 -5.79 9.08
C PHE A 114 -14.99 -6.82 9.91
N LEU A 115 -13.66 -6.88 9.77
CA LEU A 115 -12.81 -7.79 10.52
C LEU A 115 -12.96 -7.58 12.03
N VAL A 116 -12.91 -6.34 12.51
CA VAL A 116 -13.11 -6.01 13.92
C VAL A 116 -14.48 -6.43 14.41
N HIS A 117 -15.54 -6.17 13.63
CA HIS A 117 -16.90 -6.56 13.98
C HIS A 117 -17.04 -8.08 14.11
N ARG A 118 -16.42 -8.84 13.20
CA ARG A 118 -16.47 -10.31 13.22
C ARG A 118 -15.80 -10.89 14.47
N MET A 119 -14.74 -10.25 14.94
CA MET A 119 -13.96 -10.66 16.11
C MET A 119 -14.51 -10.09 17.43
N ARG A 120 -15.59 -9.28 17.41
CA ARG A 120 -16.09 -8.56 18.59
C ARG A 120 -16.42 -9.45 19.81
N HIS A 121 -16.80 -10.70 19.56
CA HIS A 121 -17.22 -11.66 20.59
C HIS A 121 -16.10 -12.64 20.98
N ASP A 122 -14.97 -12.61 20.28
CA ASP A 122 -13.80 -13.43 20.57
C ASP A 122 -12.65 -12.52 20.97
N LYS A 123 -12.48 -12.38 22.29
CA LYS A 123 -11.45 -11.53 22.88
C LYS A 123 -10.05 -11.94 22.45
N SER A 124 -9.78 -13.24 22.35
CA SER A 124 -8.47 -13.78 21.96
C SER A 124 -8.16 -13.41 20.50
N ALA A 125 -9.13 -13.65 19.60
CA ALA A 125 -8.98 -13.29 18.19
C ALA A 125 -8.81 -11.77 18.00
N SER A 126 -9.54 -10.96 18.77
CA SER A 126 -9.43 -9.51 18.71
C SER A 126 -8.06 -9.01 19.19
N GLU A 127 -7.55 -9.53 20.30
CA GLU A 127 -6.23 -9.16 20.83
C GLU A 127 -5.11 -9.56 19.85
N SER A 128 -5.17 -10.78 19.32
CA SER A 128 -4.21 -11.26 18.31
C SER A 128 -4.23 -10.40 17.05
N PHE A 129 -5.41 -10.02 16.56
CA PHE A 129 -5.55 -9.13 15.41
C PHE A 129 -4.94 -7.74 15.66
N PHE A 130 -5.18 -7.14 16.83
CA PHE A 130 -4.59 -5.84 17.15
C PHE A 130 -3.08 -5.93 17.32
N GLU A 131 -2.58 -7.00 17.93
CA GLU A 131 -1.14 -7.25 18.04
C GLU A 131 -0.50 -7.36 16.66
N GLU A 132 -1.10 -8.14 15.76
CA GLU A 132 -0.67 -8.28 14.37
C GLU A 132 -0.66 -6.92 13.64
N MET A 133 -1.73 -6.13 13.77
CA MET A 133 -1.81 -4.83 13.12
C MET A 133 -0.90 -3.76 13.73
N SER A 134 -0.41 -3.97 14.96
CA SER A 134 0.49 -3.05 15.66
C SER A 134 1.98 -3.29 15.36
N ARG A 135 2.36 -4.51 14.96
CA ARG A 135 3.76 -4.90 14.77
C ARG A 135 4.12 -5.03 13.28
N PRO A 136 4.99 -4.17 12.75
CA PRO A 136 5.44 -4.31 11.37
C PRO A 136 6.24 -5.62 11.19
N PRO A 137 6.20 -6.23 9.99
CA PRO A 137 7.09 -7.33 9.64
C PRO A 137 8.57 -6.97 9.84
N VAL A 138 9.41 -7.97 10.11
CA VAL A 138 10.85 -7.77 10.41
C VAL A 138 11.56 -6.97 9.33
N GLY A 139 11.33 -7.27 8.04
CA GLY A 139 11.93 -6.53 6.93
C GLY A 139 11.54 -5.05 6.91
N VAL A 140 10.26 -4.75 7.16
CA VAL A 140 9.75 -3.37 7.24
C VAL A 140 10.34 -2.64 8.45
N ALA A 141 10.39 -3.29 9.61
CA ALA A 141 10.98 -2.73 10.83
C ALA A 141 12.48 -2.44 10.67
N ALA A 142 13.22 -3.36 10.03
CA ALA A 142 14.64 -3.20 9.76
C ALA A 142 14.91 -2.02 8.82
N ARG A 143 14.15 -1.87 7.73
CA ARG A 143 14.26 -0.70 6.83
C ARG A 143 13.95 0.61 7.55
N ALA A 144 12.86 0.66 8.32
CA ALA A 144 12.50 1.85 9.09
C ALA A 144 13.59 2.27 10.09
N ALA A 145 14.32 1.30 10.68
CA ALA A 145 15.45 1.58 11.57
C ALA A 145 16.69 2.10 10.85
N GLN A 146 16.89 1.73 9.57
CA GLN A 146 18.01 2.16 8.73
C GLN A 146 17.80 3.55 8.12
N ARG A 147 16.55 4.04 8.06
CA ARG A 147 16.27 5.40 7.54
C ARG A 147 16.98 6.46 8.41
N PRO A 148 17.76 7.37 7.80
CA PRO A 148 18.48 8.39 8.55
C PRO A 148 17.49 9.30 9.29
N LYS A 149 17.58 9.35 10.62
CA LYS A 149 16.74 10.20 11.47
C LYS A 149 17.04 11.70 11.36
N SER A 150 17.98 12.11 10.51
CA SER A 150 18.35 13.53 10.37
C SER A 150 17.33 14.26 9.51
N LYS A 151 16.91 15.44 9.99
CA LYS A 151 15.88 16.26 9.33
C LYS A 151 16.27 16.70 7.91
N ASP A 152 17.57 16.81 7.62
CA ASP A 152 18.07 17.33 6.34
C ASP A 152 18.17 16.25 5.26
N ALA A 153 18.53 15.02 5.62
CA ALA A 153 18.51 13.87 4.69
C ALA A 153 17.08 13.39 4.45
N ALA A 154 16.26 13.39 5.52
CA ALA A 154 14.83 13.18 5.40
C ALA A 154 14.20 14.27 4.52
N ALA A 155 14.57 15.56 4.65
CA ALA A 155 14.02 16.62 3.81
C ALA A 155 14.33 16.45 2.30
N ALA A 156 15.47 15.86 1.93
CA ALA A 156 15.77 15.56 0.53
C ALA A 156 14.86 14.44 -0.03
N ASP A 157 14.68 13.36 0.74
CA ASP A 157 13.78 12.24 0.39
C ASP A 157 12.29 12.66 0.43
N TRP A 158 11.93 13.46 1.42
CA TRP A 158 10.60 14.03 1.58
C TRP A 158 10.29 15.09 0.52
N ASN A 159 11.26 15.85 0.02
CA ASN A 159 11.00 16.78 -1.09
C ASN A 159 10.77 16.03 -2.41
N ALA A 160 11.47 14.92 -2.64
CA ALA A 160 11.22 14.06 -3.80
C ALA A 160 9.85 13.36 -3.69
N THR A 161 9.48 12.90 -2.49
CA THR A 161 8.24 12.17 -2.23
C THR A 161 7.01 13.08 -2.09
N ALA A 162 7.14 14.23 -1.43
CA ALA A 162 6.07 15.23 -1.31
C ALA A 162 5.78 15.91 -2.66
N ALA A 163 6.77 16.02 -3.54
CA ALA A 163 6.54 16.44 -4.92
C ALA A 163 5.68 15.41 -5.69
N LEU A 164 5.82 14.11 -5.41
CA LEU A 164 4.96 13.06 -5.98
C LEU A 164 3.53 13.10 -5.41
N VAL A 165 3.38 13.36 -4.10
CA VAL A 165 2.07 13.33 -3.41
C VAL A 165 1.25 14.62 -3.58
N ALA A 166 1.88 15.80 -3.53
CA ALA A 166 1.17 17.08 -3.65
C ALA A 166 0.56 17.31 -5.04
N GLN A 167 0.98 16.55 -6.05
CA GLN A 167 0.44 16.59 -7.40
C GLN A 167 -0.63 15.53 -7.68
N ALA A 168 -0.90 14.64 -6.73
CA ALA A 168 -2.02 13.69 -6.81
C ALA A 168 -3.37 14.30 -6.38
N GLN A 169 -3.37 15.53 -5.84
CA GLN A 169 -4.53 16.18 -5.23
C GLN A 169 -4.97 17.49 -5.94
N GLY A 170 -4.38 17.81 -7.09
CA GLY A 170 -4.76 18.93 -7.96
C GLY A 170 -4.86 18.50 -9.42
#